data_AF-U6GWG5-F1
#
_entry.id   AF-U6GWG5-F1
#
_cell.length_a   1.000
_cell.length_b   1.000
_cell.length_c   1.000
_cell.angle_alpha   90.00
_cell.angle_beta   90.00
_cell.angle_gamma   90.00
#
_symmetry.space_group_name_H-M   'P 1'
#
loop_
_entity.id
_entity.type
_entity.pdbx_description
1 polymer ?
#
loop_
_entity_poly.entity_id
_entity_poly.type
_entity_poly.pdbx_seq_one_letter_code
_entity_poly.pdbx_strand_id
1 'polypeptide(L)'
;SRMFEQPPMPALTRSNYLSEEEKLAATNPSIDPSIPEEHMKRALDVLKSVARKYSDKVDYFPDDSLRVQTAVNDNPRGGCHTMTTNWSECSSSCGVGSRMRLTRGVKGSSCLTTAEPQICISSVGCKSGEQFLTAMEGELSSIPQAAKEELGRLMMKNIKLNARVEEKLVCKEYDTGFTARVYNDKGLVGDFGVGMQFRLFQRLDEGKGTCEGDIDVQFVSRFEKLTMADFSKNILEDHNSIRKKHGITALKWNPLISANMLHYLRQQDEHEQCRMEHSPRNTRELPGVKSPLGENLYTACSLGSFPRKVATAWATEGHCFRFGKIGNPCTGVLGPKCSTEMHAQGLMTGHYTATVWEGSMEVGCAYVVCNRKCQHNRPVILVGCQYSPAGNVVGRTPFSKDVALAAQGFFPQLLPEASEDPIKVKECERFMEEMEKKNPKVDFVAKWQ
;
A
#
# COMPACT_ATOMS: atom_id res chain seq x y z
N SER A 1 -24.90 31.70 -14.18
CA SER A 1 -23.57 31.15 -13.82
C SER A 1 -22.44 31.91 -14.52
N ARG A 2 -21.69 32.73 -13.78
CA ARG A 2 -20.31 33.06 -14.17
C ARG A 2 -19.43 32.02 -13.50
N MET A 3 -18.99 31.02 -14.25
CA MET A 3 -18.04 30.01 -13.79
C MET A 3 -16.64 30.60 -13.93
N PHE A 4 -15.88 30.58 -12.83
CA PHE A 4 -14.47 30.97 -12.84
C PHE A 4 -13.63 29.70 -12.76
N GLU A 5 -12.67 29.54 -13.69
CA GLU A 5 -11.76 28.39 -13.73
C GLU A 5 -10.30 28.87 -13.73
N GLN A 6 -9.53 28.47 -12.70
CA GLN A 6 -8.08 28.71 -12.64
C GLN A 6 -7.34 27.68 -13.51
N PRO A 7 -6.34 28.08 -14.32
CA PRO A 7 -5.50 27.11 -15.04
C PRO A 7 -4.60 26.30 -14.09
N PRO A 8 -4.20 25.08 -14.49
CA PRO A 8 -3.30 24.25 -13.69
C PRO A 8 -1.93 24.88 -13.46
N MET A 9 -1.28 24.58 -12.33
CA MET A 9 0.04 25.14 -12.03
C MET A 9 1.18 24.23 -12.56
N PRO A 10 2.20 24.79 -13.25
CA PRO A 10 3.43 24.08 -13.58
C PRO A 10 4.24 23.71 -12.32
N ALA A 11 5.14 22.73 -12.47
CA ALA A 11 6.02 22.30 -11.38
C ALA A 11 7.02 23.41 -11.00
N LEU A 12 7.03 23.80 -9.71
CA LEU A 12 7.98 24.74 -9.03
C LEU A 12 8.54 25.89 -9.89
N THR A 13 7.75 26.43 -10.80
CA THR A 13 8.09 27.59 -11.62
C THR A 13 7.14 28.72 -11.27
N ARG A 14 7.49 29.95 -11.64
CA ARG A 14 6.64 31.13 -11.43
C ARG A 14 5.34 30.97 -12.22
N SER A 15 4.37 30.27 -11.65
CA SER A 15 2.99 30.34 -12.09
C SER A 15 2.33 31.45 -11.31
N ASN A 16 2.15 32.60 -11.93
CA ASN A 16 1.15 33.53 -11.45
C ASN A 16 -0.22 33.05 -11.94
N TYR A 17 -1.23 33.36 -11.15
CA TYR A 17 -2.64 33.00 -11.37
C TYR A 17 -3.29 33.79 -12.53
N LEU A 18 -2.53 34.65 -13.20
CA LEU A 18 -2.96 35.33 -14.40
C LEU A 18 -2.86 34.37 -15.60
N SER A 19 -3.92 34.29 -16.40
CA SER A 19 -3.83 33.62 -17.70
C SER A 19 -2.78 34.33 -18.57
N GLU A 20 -2.24 33.65 -19.58
CA GLU A 20 -1.32 34.29 -20.53
C GLU A 20 -1.98 35.50 -21.24
N GLU A 21 -3.29 35.44 -21.47
CA GLU A 21 -4.08 36.56 -21.99
C GLU A 21 -4.15 37.73 -21.00
N GLU A 22 -4.35 37.47 -19.70
CA GLU A 22 -4.36 38.50 -18.66
C GLU A 22 -2.99 39.17 -18.52
N LYS A 23 -1.89 38.42 -18.63
CA LYS A 23 -0.51 38.96 -18.63
C LYS A 23 -0.25 39.82 -19.86
N LEU A 24 -0.66 39.34 -21.04
CA LEU A 24 -0.52 40.09 -22.28
C LEU A 24 -1.32 41.40 -22.22
N ALA A 25 -2.54 41.35 -21.69
CA ALA A 25 -3.37 42.53 -21.53
C ALA A 25 -2.83 43.48 -20.46
N ALA A 26 -2.16 42.98 -19.41
CA ALA A 26 -1.49 43.84 -18.42
C ALA A 26 -0.23 44.53 -18.96
N THR A 27 0.48 43.89 -19.91
CA THR A 27 1.67 44.46 -20.55
C THR A 27 1.33 45.41 -21.72
N ASN A 28 0.17 45.22 -22.34
CA ASN A 28 -0.34 46.07 -23.43
C ASN A 28 -1.71 46.68 -23.06
N PRO A 29 -1.74 47.73 -22.21
CA PRO A 29 -2.99 48.33 -21.77
C PRO A 29 -3.71 49.07 -22.91
N SER A 30 -5.04 48.96 -22.95
CA SER A 30 -5.89 49.66 -23.90
C SER A 30 -6.44 50.94 -23.28
N ILE A 31 -5.68 52.04 -23.40
CA ILE A 31 -6.04 53.34 -22.83
C ILE A 31 -6.39 54.31 -23.96
N ASP A 32 -7.61 54.87 -23.90
CA ASP A 32 -8.04 55.90 -24.84
C ASP A 32 -7.17 57.17 -24.68
N PRO A 33 -6.41 57.58 -25.71
CA PRO A 33 -5.48 58.71 -25.63
C PRO A 33 -6.20 60.07 -25.53
N SER A 34 -7.51 60.12 -25.78
CA SER A 34 -8.30 61.35 -25.67
C SER A 34 -8.68 61.70 -24.22
N ILE A 35 -8.39 60.82 -23.25
CA ILE A 35 -8.61 61.10 -21.82
C ILE A 35 -7.64 62.20 -21.37
N PRO A 36 -8.13 63.32 -20.81
CA PRO A 36 -7.24 64.37 -20.29
C PRO A 36 -6.31 63.85 -19.18
N GLU A 37 -5.04 64.29 -19.21
CA GLU A 37 -4.01 63.85 -18.24
C GLU A 37 -4.44 64.09 -16.78
N GLU A 38 -5.08 65.23 -16.50
CA GLU A 38 -5.63 65.55 -15.19
C GLU A 38 -6.70 64.55 -14.74
N HIS A 39 -7.53 64.05 -15.67
CA HIS A 39 -8.57 63.07 -15.37
C HIS A 39 -7.93 61.72 -15.03
N MET A 40 -6.91 61.32 -15.79
CA MET A 40 -6.15 60.10 -15.53
C MET A 40 -5.44 60.15 -14.17
N LYS A 41 -4.77 61.26 -13.84
CA LYS A 41 -4.09 61.46 -12.56
C LYS A 41 -5.07 61.36 -11.38
N ARG A 42 -6.19 62.09 -11.44
CA ARG A 42 -7.24 62.02 -10.40
C ARG A 42 -7.83 60.63 -10.26
N ALA A 43 -8.05 59.94 -11.38
CA ALA A 43 -8.57 58.56 -11.36
C ALA A 43 -7.57 57.60 -10.69
N LEU A 44 -6.28 57.70 -11.02
CA LEU A 44 -5.21 56.91 -10.39
C LEU A 44 -5.12 57.18 -8.89
N ASP A 45 -5.21 58.44 -8.44
CA ASP A 45 -5.18 58.79 -7.02
C ASP A 45 -6.35 58.14 -6.25
N VAL A 46 -7.55 58.15 -6.85
CA VAL A 46 -8.72 57.48 -6.27
C VAL A 46 -8.55 55.96 -6.26
N LEU A 47 -8.07 55.36 -7.36
CA LEU A 47 -7.82 53.92 -7.44
C LEU A 47 -6.79 53.48 -6.37
N LYS A 48 -5.69 54.22 -6.20
CA LYS A 48 -4.70 53.95 -5.14
C LYS A 48 -5.24 54.16 -3.74
N SER A 49 -6.10 55.15 -3.53
CA SER A 49 -6.76 55.37 -2.24
C SER A 49 -7.69 54.20 -1.89
N VAL A 50 -8.50 53.76 -2.86
CA VAL A 50 -9.41 52.62 -2.68
C VAL A 50 -8.63 51.32 -2.50
N ALA A 51 -7.58 51.09 -3.29
CA ALA A 51 -6.69 49.95 -3.13
C ALA A 51 -6.18 49.84 -1.70
N ARG A 52 -5.64 50.95 -1.14
CA ARG A 52 -5.16 51.00 0.25
C ARG A 52 -6.26 50.67 1.26
N LYS A 53 -7.46 51.24 1.09
CA LYS A 53 -8.62 50.95 1.97
C LYS A 53 -9.01 49.47 2.00
N TYR A 54 -8.92 48.78 0.86
CA TYR A 54 -9.21 47.34 0.80
C TYR A 54 -8.01 46.47 1.19
N SER A 55 -6.85 47.08 1.43
CA SER A 55 -5.57 46.41 1.71
C SER A 55 -5.14 46.48 3.19
N ASP A 56 -6.03 46.87 4.12
CA ASP A 56 -5.71 47.05 5.55
C ASP A 56 -5.07 45.82 6.22
N LYS A 57 -5.32 44.60 5.71
CA LYS A 57 -4.75 43.34 6.22
C LYS A 57 -3.79 42.65 5.25
N VAL A 58 -3.83 43.02 3.98
CA VAL A 58 -3.14 42.35 2.87
C VAL A 58 -2.83 43.43 1.84
N ASP A 59 -1.55 43.70 1.59
CA ASP A 59 -1.18 44.62 0.51
C ASP A 59 -1.36 43.94 -0.84
N TYR A 60 -2.48 44.24 -1.51
CA TYR A 60 -2.77 43.69 -2.83
C TYR A 60 -1.90 44.34 -3.93
N PHE A 61 -1.37 45.54 -3.74
CA PHE A 61 -0.63 46.25 -4.79
C PHE A 61 0.71 46.78 -4.25
N PRO A 62 1.63 45.89 -3.83
CA PRO A 62 2.95 46.29 -3.34
C PRO A 62 3.78 46.95 -4.44
N ASP A 63 4.77 47.75 -4.05
CA ASP A 63 5.70 48.47 -4.95
C ASP A 63 4.99 49.30 -6.03
N ASP A 64 3.81 49.84 -5.68
CA ASP A 64 2.98 50.62 -6.58
C ASP A 64 2.64 49.84 -7.86
N SER A 65 2.37 48.53 -7.76
CA SER A 65 2.10 47.61 -8.88
C SER A 65 0.73 47.78 -9.56
N LEU A 66 -0.12 48.68 -9.06
CA LEU A 66 -1.42 48.99 -9.65
C LEU A 66 -1.25 49.74 -10.98
N ARG A 67 -1.84 49.20 -12.05
CA ARG A 67 -1.83 49.76 -13.40
C ARG A 67 -3.24 49.78 -13.97
N VAL A 68 -3.58 50.83 -14.71
CA VAL A 68 -4.82 50.88 -15.50
C VAL A 68 -4.62 49.99 -16.72
N GLN A 69 -5.48 49.00 -16.89
CA GLN A 69 -5.44 48.02 -17.97
C GLN A 69 -6.33 48.44 -19.13
N THR A 70 -7.52 48.95 -18.83
CA THR A 70 -8.44 49.52 -19.83
C THR A 70 -8.97 50.86 -19.35
N ALA A 71 -9.14 51.81 -20.27
CA ALA A 71 -9.77 53.09 -20.00
C ALA A 71 -10.47 53.64 -21.25
N VAL A 72 -11.71 54.11 -21.09
CA VAL A 72 -12.53 54.67 -22.18
C VAL A 72 -12.95 56.10 -21.82
N ASN A 73 -12.86 57.05 -22.76
CA ASN A 73 -13.27 58.44 -22.55
C ASN A 73 -14.80 58.61 -22.66
N ASP A 74 -15.56 57.95 -21.80
CA ASP A 74 -17.03 57.93 -21.85
C ASP A 74 -17.70 59.10 -21.11
N ASN A 75 -16.95 59.85 -20.30
CA ASN A 75 -17.47 61.02 -19.58
C ASN A 75 -16.47 62.20 -19.55
N PRO A 76 -16.18 62.81 -20.71
CA PRO A 76 -15.19 63.89 -20.83
C PRO A 76 -15.52 65.14 -20.01
N ARG A 77 -16.81 65.45 -19.79
CA ARG A 77 -17.23 66.64 -19.03
C ARG A 77 -17.23 66.41 -17.52
N GLY A 78 -17.63 65.23 -17.06
CA GLY A 78 -17.67 64.87 -15.64
C GLY A 78 -16.37 64.26 -15.10
N GLY A 79 -15.46 63.86 -15.98
CA GLY A 79 -14.15 63.30 -15.65
C GLY A 79 -14.16 61.93 -14.96
N CYS A 80 -15.31 61.26 -14.96
CA CYS A 80 -15.46 59.92 -14.43
C CYS A 80 -15.48 58.90 -15.58
N HIS A 81 -14.29 58.52 -16.01
CA HIS A 81 -14.13 57.55 -17.09
C HIS A 81 -14.27 56.12 -16.60
N THR A 82 -14.82 55.25 -17.43
CA THR A 82 -14.77 53.81 -17.17
C THR A 82 -13.34 53.30 -17.31
N MET A 83 -12.79 52.74 -16.23
CA MET A 83 -11.43 52.23 -16.14
C MET A 83 -11.38 50.93 -15.35
N THR A 84 -10.57 49.97 -15.78
CA THR A 84 -10.31 48.73 -15.04
C THR A 84 -8.80 48.56 -14.85
N THR A 85 -8.40 48.17 -13.65
CA THR A 85 -6.98 47.90 -13.34
C THR A 85 -6.59 46.48 -13.74
N ASN A 86 -5.29 46.20 -13.74
CA ASN A 86 -4.81 44.82 -13.66
C ASN A 86 -5.32 44.16 -12.37
N TRP A 87 -5.36 42.83 -12.38
CA TRP A 87 -5.44 42.04 -11.17
C TRP A 87 -4.15 42.18 -10.35
N SER A 88 -4.28 42.21 -9.03
CA SER A 88 -3.14 41.99 -8.15
C SER A 88 -2.59 40.57 -8.32
N GLU A 89 -1.32 40.40 -7.92
CA GLU A 89 -0.80 39.07 -7.61
C GLU A 89 -1.57 38.43 -6.44
N CYS A 90 -1.40 37.12 -6.28
CA CYS A 90 -2.00 36.40 -5.17
C CYS A 90 -1.36 36.86 -3.85
N SER A 91 -2.19 37.15 -2.85
CA SER A 91 -1.71 37.61 -1.53
C SER A 91 -0.92 36.56 -0.76
N SER A 92 -1.14 35.28 -1.07
CA SER A 92 -0.31 34.20 -0.58
C SER A 92 0.80 33.89 -1.58
N SER A 93 2.01 33.67 -1.08
CA SER A 93 3.09 33.10 -1.87
C SER A 93 3.01 31.57 -1.93
N CYS A 94 2.29 30.90 -1.02
CA CYS A 94 2.15 29.44 -1.02
C CYS A 94 0.76 29.01 -0.52
N GLY A 95 0.02 28.27 -1.35
CA GLY A 95 -1.34 27.81 -1.08
C GLY A 95 -2.41 28.85 -1.41
N VAL A 96 -3.51 28.82 -0.66
CA VAL A 96 -4.68 29.67 -0.90
C VAL A 96 -4.44 31.09 -0.42
N GLY A 97 -4.82 32.05 -1.24
CA GLY A 97 -4.83 33.48 -0.93
C GLY A 97 -6.01 34.19 -1.59
N SER A 98 -5.89 35.50 -1.68
CA SER A 98 -6.84 36.38 -2.34
C SER A 98 -6.13 37.33 -3.30
N ARG A 99 -6.82 37.77 -4.35
CA ARG A 99 -6.40 38.85 -5.23
C ARG A 99 -7.55 39.83 -5.47
N MET A 100 -7.24 40.98 -6.04
CA MET A 100 -8.22 42.05 -6.25
C MET A 100 -8.00 42.77 -7.57
N ARG A 101 -9.10 43.22 -8.16
CA ARG A 101 -9.11 44.17 -9.29
C ARG A 101 -10.03 45.33 -8.97
N LEU A 102 -9.67 46.53 -9.40
CA LEU A 102 -10.51 47.71 -9.23
C LEU A 102 -11.13 48.11 -10.58
N THR A 103 -12.40 48.48 -10.52
CA THR A 103 -13.10 49.09 -11.65
C THR A 103 -13.67 50.42 -11.20
N ARG A 104 -13.42 51.47 -11.97
CA ARG A 104 -13.98 52.81 -11.79
C ARG A 104 -14.92 53.09 -12.94
N GLY A 105 -16.05 53.73 -12.67
CA GLY A 105 -16.98 54.15 -13.70
C GLY A 105 -18.16 54.92 -13.15
N VAL A 106 -19.00 55.43 -14.06
CA VAL A 106 -20.20 56.19 -13.70
C VAL A 106 -21.26 55.24 -13.14
N LYS A 107 -21.81 55.57 -11.97
CA LYS A 107 -22.97 54.90 -11.38
C LYS A 107 -24.01 55.95 -10.95
N GLY A 108 -25.08 56.07 -11.72
CA GLY A 108 -26.07 57.13 -11.55
C GLY A 108 -25.42 58.50 -11.80
N SER A 109 -25.52 59.42 -10.84
CA SER A 109 -24.89 60.73 -10.89
C SER A 109 -23.49 60.80 -10.26
N SER A 110 -22.97 59.67 -9.76
CA SER A 110 -21.69 59.63 -9.01
C SER A 110 -20.64 58.77 -9.71
N CYS A 111 -19.37 59.04 -9.42
CA CYS A 111 -18.26 58.23 -9.89
C CYS A 111 -17.88 57.20 -8.83
N LEU A 112 -18.09 55.92 -9.12
CA LEU A 112 -17.82 54.85 -8.16
C LEU A 112 -16.59 54.05 -8.56
N THR A 113 -15.78 53.71 -7.58
CA THR A 113 -14.75 52.67 -7.71
C THR A 113 -15.18 51.45 -6.92
N THR A 114 -15.29 50.31 -7.58
CA THR A 114 -15.62 49.01 -6.99
C THR A 114 -14.39 48.12 -6.93
N ALA A 115 -14.24 47.38 -5.82
CA ALA A 115 -13.26 46.34 -5.67
C ALA A 115 -13.89 44.96 -5.94
N GLU A 116 -13.23 44.17 -6.78
CA GLU A 116 -13.60 42.80 -7.10
C GLU A 116 -12.57 41.84 -6.49
N PRO A 117 -12.85 41.25 -5.31
CA PRO A 117 -11.98 40.24 -4.71
C PRO A 117 -12.21 38.87 -5.34
N GLN A 118 -11.14 38.09 -5.47
CA GLN A 118 -11.17 36.69 -5.90
C GLN A 118 -10.24 35.84 -5.03
N ILE A 119 -10.60 34.57 -4.83
CA ILE A 119 -9.68 33.58 -4.25
C ILE A 119 -8.65 33.20 -5.32
N CYS A 120 -7.41 32.98 -4.90
CA CYS A 120 -6.31 32.54 -5.76
C CYS A 120 -5.52 31.44 -5.09
N ILE A 121 -4.78 30.66 -5.89
CA ILE A 121 -3.75 29.72 -5.40
C ILE A 121 -2.39 30.16 -5.94
N SER A 122 -1.36 30.08 -5.10
CA SER A 122 0.03 30.32 -5.48
C SER A 122 0.94 29.16 -5.07
N SER A 123 1.88 28.79 -5.93
CA SER A 123 2.96 27.83 -5.60
C SER A 123 4.33 28.50 -5.48
N VAL A 124 4.42 29.82 -5.68
CA VAL A 124 5.66 30.56 -5.94
C VAL A 124 6.66 30.49 -4.78
N GLY A 125 6.16 30.65 -3.56
CA GLY A 125 6.91 30.61 -2.31
C GLY A 125 6.94 29.24 -1.65
N CYS A 126 6.35 28.21 -2.26
CA CYS A 126 6.41 26.86 -1.73
C CYS A 126 7.80 26.26 -1.99
N LYS A 127 8.48 25.86 -0.91
CA LYS A 127 9.80 25.24 -0.95
C LYS A 127 9.74 23.76 -1.35
N SER A 128 8.59 23.12 -1.19
CA SER A 128 8.39 21.71 -1.43
C SER A 128 6.95 21.42 -1.85
N GLY A 129 6.72 20.25 -2.45
CA GLY A 129 5.38 19.74 -2.71
C GLY A 129 4.60 19.57 -1.41
N GLU A 130 5.26 19.06 -0.37
CA GLU A 130 4.67 18.89 0.96
C GLU A 130 4.14 20.22 1.52
N GLN A 131 4.93 21.29 1.48
CA GLN A 131 4.50 22.61 1.98
C GLN A 131 3.27 23.10 1.23
N PHE A 132 3.23 22.90 -0.09
CA PHE A 132 2.06 23.26 -0.88
C PHE A 132 0.84 22.42 -0.50
N LEU A 133 1.00 21.09 -0.35
CA LEU A 133 -0.08 20.21 0.09
C LEU A 133 -0.65 20.65 1.44
N THR A 134 0.20 20.93 2.42
CA THR A 134 -0.23 21.42 3.74
C THR A 134 -0.90 22.80 3.64
N ALA A 135 -0.41 23.69 2.76
CA ALA A 135 -1.04 24.99 2.55
C ALA A 135 -2.42 24.88 1.85
N MET A 136 -2.70 23.77 1.18
CA MET A 136 -3.97 23.52 0.49
C MET A 136 -4.98 22.74 1.34
N GLU A 137 -4.54 21.67 2.01
CA GLU A 137 -5.41 20.72 2.73
C GLU A 137 -5.20 20.72 4.25
N GLY A 138 -4.22 21.45 4.76
CA GLY A 138 -3.80 21.35 6.16
C GLY A 138 -3.00 20.08 6.43
N GLU A 139 -2.91 19.70 7.70
CA GLU A 139 -2.16 18.49 8.09
C GLU A 139 -2.95 17.21 7.85
N LEU A 140 -2.39 16.35 7.00
CA LEU A 140 -2.95 15.04 6.65
C LEU A 140 -2.20 13.94 7.40
N SER A 141 -2.69 13.59 8.60
CA SER A 141 -2.03 12.61 9.49
C SER A 141 -2.06 11.17 8.98
N SER A 142 -3.01 10.84 8.11
CA SER A 142 -3.14 9.52 7.47
C SER A 142 -2.14 9.26 6.35
N ILE A 143 -1.42 10.29 5.90
CA ILE A 143 -0.44 10.21 4.81
C ILE A 143 0.98 10.31 5.36
N PRO A 144 1.86 9.32 5.07
CA PRO A 144 3.26 9.38 5.47
C PRO A 144 3.94 10.64 4.93
N GLN A 145 4.80 11.23 5.75
CA GLN A 145 5.55 12.44 5.41
C GLN A 145 6.26 12.33 4.05
N ALA A 146 6.87 11.19 3.77
CA ALA A 146 7.57 10.92 2.51
C ALA A 146 6.66 10.96 1.27
N ALA A 147 5.37 10.64 1.41
CA ALA A 147 4.39 10.66 0.33
C ALA A 147 3.84 12.07 0.05
N LYS A 148 3.74 12.92 1.08
CA LYS A 148 3.21 14.30 0.97
C LYS A 148 3.96 15.12 -0.07
N GLU A 149 5.27 14.93 -0.19
CA GLU A 149 6.09 15.63 -1.19
C GLU A 149 5.66 15.32 -2.63
N GLU A 150 5.41 14.05 -2.93
CA GLU A 150 4.96 13.64 -4.27
C GLU A 150 3.54 14.12 -4.54
N LEU A 151 2.65 13.90 -3.57
CA LEU A 151 1.24 14.25 -3.68
C LEU A 151 1.04 15.74 -3.89
N GLY A 152 1.76 16.58 -3.16
CA GLY A 152 1.71 18.02 -3.36
C GLY A 152 2.21 18.44 -4.74
N ARG A 153 3.27 17.80 -5.26
CA ARG A 153 3.73 18.05 -6.65
C ARG A 153 2.72 17.59 -7.70
N LEU A 154 2.03 16.47 -7.46
CA LEU A 154 0.98 15.98 -8.34
C LEU A 154 -0.23 16.91 -8.32
N MET A 155 -0.65 17.37 -7.14
CA MET A 155 -1.75 18.33 -6.97
C MET A 155 -1.48 19.64 -7.70
N MET A 156 -0.27 20.19 -7.61
CA MET A 156 0.07 21.42 -8.36
C MET A 156 -0.26 21.32 -9.84
N LYS A 157 0.00 20.16 -10.47
CA LYS A 157 -0.12 19.96 -11.92
C LYS A 157 -1.53 20.10 -12.47
N ASN A 158 -2.56 19.90 -11.67
CA ASN A 158 -3.94 19.86 -12.15
C ASN A 158 -4.96 20.53 -11.24
N ILE A 159 -4.53 21.16 -10.15
CA ILE A 159 -5.45 21.89 -9.29
C ILE A 159 -6.07 23.08 -10.00
N LYS A 160 -7.38 23.21 -9.84
CA LYS A 160 -8.19 24.31 -10.34
C LYS A 160 -9.09 24.83 -9.21
N LEU A 161 -9.42 26.11 -9.30
CA LEU A 161 -10.48 26.69 -8.49
C LEU A 161 -11.74 26.79 -9.32
N ASN A 162 -12.84 26.25 -8.81
CA ASN A 162 -14.17 26.42 -9.36
C ASN A 162 -15.00 27.23 -8.37
N ALA A 163 -15.29 28.49 -8.72
CA ALA A 163 -16.06 29.39 -7.86
C ALA A 163 -17.48 29.60 -8.42
N ARG A 164 -18.50 29.26 -7.63
CA ARG A 164 -19.90 29.57 -7.90
C ARG A 164 -20.32 30.81 -7.12
N VAL A 165 -20.33 31.94 -7.83
CA VAL A 165 -20.62 33.28 -7.28
C VAL A 165 -22.01 33.37 -6.64
N GLU A 166 -23.01 32.69 -7.23
CA GLU A 166 -24.39 32.69 -6.76
C GLU A 166 -24.55 31.91 -5.43
N GLU A 167 -23.70 30.89 -5.20
CA GLU A 167 -23.76 29.97 -4.05
C GLU A 167 -22.70 30.30 -2.97
N LYS A 168 -21.85 31.32 -3.19
CA LYS A 168 -20.66 31.62 -2.35
C LYS A 168 -19.76 30.40 -2.12
N LEU A 169 -19.75 29.45 -3.05
CA LEU A 169 -18.97 28.22 -2.97
C LEU A 169 -17.69 28.35 -3.80
N VAL A 170 -16.56 27.94 -3.26
CA VAL A 170 -15.29 27.82 -4.00
C VAL A 170 -14.72 26.43 -3.76
N CYS A 171 -14.70 25.60 -4.80
CA CYS A 171 -14.11 24.27 -4.77
C CYS A 171 -12.70 24.28 -5.32
N LYS A 172 -11.81 23.61 -4.61
CA LYS A 172 -10.49 23.21 -5.12
C LYS A 172 -10.69 21.87 -5.82
N GLU A 173 -10.58 21.85 -7.13
CA GLU A 173 -10.74 20.62 -7.91
C GLU A 173 -9.38 20.09 -8.34
N TYR A 174 -9.08 18.85 -7.99
CA TYR A 174 -7.83 18.17 -8.36
C TYR A 174 -7.99 16.65 -8.23
N ASP A 175 -7.11 15.91 -8.89
CA ASP A 175 -6.96 14.47 -8.71
C ASP A 175 -5.50 14.08 -8.94
N THR A 176 -4.79 13.71 -7.88
CA THR A 176 -3.36 13.44 -8.01
C THR A 176 -3.05 12.19 -8.82
N GLY A 177 -4.05 11.31 -9.03
CA GLY A 177 -3.79 9.89 -9.30
C GLY A 177 -3.04 9.24 -8.13
N PHE A 178 -2.78 7.93 -8.23
CA PHE A 178 -1.93 7.25 -7.25
C PHE A 178 -0.48 7.71 -7.38
N THR A 179 0.20 7.88 -6.25
CA THR A 179 1.66 8.06 -6.23
C THR A 179 2.34 6.96 -7.03
N ALA A 180 3.33 7.32 -7.85
CA ALA A 180 4.13 6.34 -8.59
C ALA A 180 5.00 5.51 -7.64
N ARG A 181 5.40 6.10 -6.52
CA ARG A 181 6.18 5.44 -5.46
C ARG A 181 5.29 4.84 -4.38
N VAL A 182 5.84 3.85 -3.67
CA VAL A 182 5.19 3.11 -2.59
C VAL A 182 5.80 3.55 -1.26
N TYR A 183 4.98 3.81 -0.25
CA TYR A 183 5.41 4.35 1.03
C TYR A 183 4.88 3.55 2.21
N ASN A 184 5.62 3.53 3.31
CA ASN A 184 5.15 3.03 4.60
C ASN A 184 5.51 4.01 5.72
N ASP A 185 5.30 3.59 6.97
CA ASP A 185 5.65 4.32 8.18
C ASP A 185 7.14 4.70 8.27
N LYS A 186 8.02 3.94 7.61
CA LYS A 186 9.47 4.18 7.54
C LYS A 186 9.89 5.04 6.35
N GLY A 187 8.97 5.41 5.46
CA GLY A 187 9.23 6.24 4.29
C GLY A 187 9.11 5.48 2.97
N LEU A 188 10.01 5.75 2.03
CA LEU A 188 9.98 5.18 0.68
C LEU A 188 10.31 3.68 0.71
N VAL A 189 9.44 2.86 0.12
CA VAL A 189 9.69 1.43 -0.10
C VAL A 189 10.56 1.27 -1.35
N GLY A 190 11.69 0.57 -1.18
CA GLY A 190 12.61 0.23 -2.26
C GLY A 190 12.06 -0.86 -3.19
N ASP A 191 12.96 -1.65 -3.78
CA ASP A 191 12.58 -2.67 -4.78
C ASP A 191 11.70 -3.79 -4.21
N PHE A 192 11.82 -4.05 -2.91
CA PHE A 192 11.06 -5.06 -2.19
C PHE A 192 10.43 -4.48 -0.93
N GLY A 193 9.36 -5.12 -0.48
CA GLY A 193 8.66 -4.78 0.75
C GLY A 193 7.20 -4.41 0.53
N VAL A 194 6.62 -3.86 1.58
CA VAL A 194 5.19 -3.54 1.65
C VAL A 194 5.03 -2.06 1.95
N GLY A 195 4.09 -1.44 1.25
CA GLY A 195 3.62 -0.11 1.56
C GLY A 195 2.33 0.21 0.81
N MET A 196 2.07 1.50 0.68
CA MET A 196 0.85 2.05 0.13
C MET A 196 1.17 3.09 -0.93
N GLN A 197 0.33 3.15 -1.94
CA GLN A 197 0.20 4.28 -2.84
C GLN A 197 -1.01 5.10 -2.40
N PHE A 198 -0.91 6.41 -2.57
CA PHE A 198 -1.92 7.35 -2.11
C PHE A 198 -2.43 8.16 -3.28
N ARG A 199 -3.73 8.47 -3.28
CA ARG A 199 -4.35 9.39 -4.23
C ARG A 199 -5.23 10.35 -3.44
N LEU A 200 -5.04 11.65 -3.67
CA LEU A 200 -5.92 12.69 -3.16
C LEU A 200 -6.73 13.23 -4.31
N PHE A 201 -8.02 13.42 -4.08
CA PHE A 201 -8.89 14.07 -5.04
C PHE A 201 -9.93 14.93 -4.34
N GLN A 202 -10.33 15.99 -5.01
CA GLN A 202 -11.47 16.82 -4.63
C GLN A 202 -12.17 17.28 -5.90
N ARG A 203 -13.50 17.24 -5.91
CA ARG A 203 -14.34 17.58 -7.06
C ARG A 203 -15.62 18.28 -6.61
N LEU A 204 -16.20 19.08 -7.49
CA LEU A 204 -17.53 19.66 -7.25
C LEU A 204 -18.62 18.61 -7.53
N ASP A 205 -19.47 18.33 -6.55
CA ASP A 205 -20.73 17.62 -6.77
C ASP A 205 -21.80 18.64 -7.19
N GLU A 206 -22.09 18.69 -8.49
CA GLU A 206 -23.06 19.63 -9.05
C GLU A 206 -24.49 19.39 -8.56
N GLY A 207 -24.83 18.15 -8.19
CA GLY A 207 -26.16 17.79 -7.71
C GLY A 207 -26.41 18.24 -6.28
N LYS A 208 -25.36 18.31 -5.45
CA LYS A 208 -25.45 18.75 -4.05
C LYS A 208 -24.96 20.18 -3.80
N GLY A 209 -24.20 20.76 -4.74
CA GLY A 209 -23.56 22.06 -4.53
C GLY A 209 -22.49 22.00 -3.44
N THR A 210 -21.75 20.89 -3.35
CA THR A 210 -20.71 20.68 -2.33
C THR A 210 -19.41 20.21 -2.96
N CYS A 211 -18.27 20.53 -2.35
CA CYS A 211 -16.98 19.99 -2.77
C CYS A 211 -16.71 18.67 -2.03
N GLU A 212 -16.70 17.55 -2.75
CA GLU A 212 -16.41 16.24 -2.17
C GLU A 212 -14.97 15.83 -2.48
N GLY A 213 -14.26 15.32 -1.48
CA GLY A 213 -12.90 14.81 -1.63
C GLY A 213 -12.58 13.73 -0.61
N ASP A 214 -11.65 12.86 -0.96
CA ASP A 214 -11.21 11.76 -0.09
C ASP A 214 -9.77 11.35 -0.41
N ILE A 215 -9.23 10.44 0.39
CA ILE A 215 -7.92 9.83 0.22
C ILE A 215 -8.11 8.36 -0.13
N ASP A 216 -7.81 8.03 -1.38
CA ASP A 216 -7.73 6.64 -1.83
C ASP A 216 -6.36 6.06 -1.43
N VAL A 217 -6.38 4.87 -0.83
CA VAL A 217 -5.17 4.15 -0.42
C VAL A 217 -5.13 2.78 -1.09
N GLN A 218 -4.04 2.51 -1.81
CA GLN A 218 -3.80 1.22 -2.46
C GLN A 218 -2.62 0.52 -1.82
N PHE A 219 -2.84 -0.68 -1.28
CA PHE A 219 -1.76 -1.50 -0.74
C PHE A 219 -0.95 -2.15 -1.87
N VAL A 220 0.38 -2.07 -1.75
CA VAL A 220 1.32 -2.63 -2.71
C VAL A 220 2.34 -3.49 -1.99
N SER A 221 2.47 -4.75 -2.46
CA SER A 221 3.50 -5.68 -2.02
C SER A 221 4.45 -5.97 -3.18
N ARG A 222 5.72 -5.60 -3.02
CA ARG A 222 6.81 -5.94 -3.93
C ARG A 222 7.54 -7.16 -3.37
N PHE A 223 7.30 -8.31 -3.97
CA PHE A 223 7.77 -9.60 -3.46
C PHE A 223 9.19 -9.95 -3.93
N GLU A 224 10.10 -10.17 -2.98
CA GLU A 224 11.43 -10.74 -3.24
C GLU A 224 11.30 -12.24 -3.59
N LYS A 225 11.49 -12.58 -4.87
CA LYS A 225 11.58 -13.98 -5.31
C LYS A 225 12.99 -14.52 -5.07
N LEU A 226 13.09 -15.69 -4.48
CA LEU A 226 14.33 -16.46 -4.49
C LEU A 226 14.55 -17.11 -5.86
N THR A 227 15.80 -17.31 -6.25
CA THR A 227 16.07 -18.26 -7.32
C THR A 227 15.74 -19.68 -6.84
N MET A 228 15.36 -20.59 -7.74
CA MET A 228 15.17 -22.00 -7.36
C MET A 228 16.45 -22.61 -6.77
N ALA A 229 17.63 -22.15 -7.22
CA ALA A 229 18.91 -22.57 -6.67
C ALA A 229 19.07 -22.15 -5.20
N ASP A 230 18.85 -20.87 -4.88
CA ASP A 230 18.94 -20.38 -3.50
C ASP A 230 17.88 -21.02 -2.60
N PHE A 231 16.66 -21.20 -3.11
CA PHE A 231 15.60 -21.89 -2.38
C PHE A 231 15.99 -23.34 -2.07
N SER A 232 16.43 -24.10 -3.07
CA SER A 232 16.83 -25.51 -2.92
C SER A 232 17.95 -25.69 -1.90
N LYS A 233 18.97 -24.83 -1.95
CA LYS A 233 20.08 -24.82 -0.98
C LYS A 233 19.56 -24.56 0.44
N ASN A 234 18.83 -23.46 0.63
CA ASN A 234 18.35 -23.05 1.95
C ASN A 234 17.44 -24.10 2.58
N ILE A 235 16.48 -24.64 1.82
CA ILE A 235 15.52 -25.61 2.37
C ILE A 235 16.19 -26.95 2.70
N LEU A 236 17.17 -27.39 1.90
CA LEU A 236 17.94 -28.60 2.20
C LEU A 236 18.82 -28.44 3.44
N GLU A 237 19.52 -27.30 3.55
CA GLU A 237 20.35 -26.98 4.72
C GLU A 237 19.51 -26.94 6.01
N ASP A 238 18.32 -26.32 5.96
CA ASP A 238 17.40 -26.31 7.10
C ASP A 238 16.93 -27.72 7.49
N HIS A 239 16.53 -28.57 6.51
CA HIS A 239 16.18 -29.98 6.79
C HIS A 239 17.34 -30.73 7.46
N ASN A 240 18.55 -30.59 6.91
CA ASN A 240 19.72 -31.31 7.41
C ASN A 240 20.19 -30.78 8.77
N SER A 241 19.97 -29.50 9.07
CA SER A 241 20.17 -28.94 10.40
C SER A 241 19.23 -29.57 11.43
N ILE A 242 17.95 -29.74 11.09
CA ILE A 242 16.95 -30.39 11.95
C ILE A 242 17.31 -31.87 12.16
N ARG A 243 17.64 -32.59 11.08
CA ARG A 243 18.00 -34.01 11.14
C ARG A 243 19.30 -34.26 11.92
N LYS A 244 20.29 -33.38 11.76
CA LYS A 244 21.54 -33.42 12.56
C LYS A 244 21.27 -33.30 14.07
N LYS A 245 20.31 -32.46 14.49
CA LYS A 245 19.92 -32.35 15.92
C LYS A 245 19.30 -33.64 16.46
N HIS A 246 18.70 -34.45 15.62
CA HIS A 246 18.17 -35.77 15.96
C HIS A 246 19.21 -36.89 15.81
N GLY A 247 20.42 -36.58 15.33
CA GLY A 247 21.45 -37.60 15.10
C GLY A 247 21.16 -38.55 13.94
N ILE A 248 20.26 -38.18 13.01
CA ILE A 248 19.88 -39.02 11.86
C ILE A 248 20.51 -38.52 10.55
N THR A 249 20.62 -39.44 9.58
CA THR A 249 21.29 -39.21 8.29
C THR A 249 20.71 -38.02 7.54
N ALA A 250 21.58 -37.17 6.99
CA ALA A 250 21.20 -36.05 6.15
C ALA A 250 20.50 -36.49 4.84
N LEU A 251 19.50 -35.73 4.42
CA LEU A 251 18.85 -35.88 3.12
C LEU A 251 19.77 -35.38 2.00
N LYS A 252 19.69 -36.04 0.85
CA LYS A 252 20.28 -35.57 -0.41
C LYS A 252 19.23 -34.91 -1.28
N TRP A 253 19.62 -33.87 -2.02
CA TRP A 253 18.71 -33.25 -2.99
C TRP A 253 18.50 -34.15 -4.19
N ASN A 254 17.25 -34.32 -4.62
CA ASN A 254 16.91 -35.02 -5.86
C ASN A 254 16.17 -34.05 -6.82
N PRO A 255 16.78 -33.70 -7.97
CA PRO A 255 16.20 -32.74 -8.90
C PRO A 255 14.92 -33.26 -9.58
N LEU A 256 14.76 -34.58 -9.76
CA LEU A 256 13.54 -35.15 -10.33
C LEU A 256 12.35 -34.99 -9.38
N ILE A 257 12.56 -35.22 -8.09
CA ILE A 257 11.54 -34.99 -7.06
C ILE A 257 11.17 -33.49 -7.01
N SER A 258 12.16 -32.59 -7.09
CA SER A 258 11.91 -31.14 -7.11
C SER A 258 11.11 -30.71 -8.34
N ALA A 259 11.44 -31.25 -9.52
CA ALA A 259 10.70 -30.98 -10.75
C ALA A 259 9.25 -31.48 -10.67
N ASN A 260 9.02 -32.67 -10.11
CA ASN A 260 7.68 -33.21 -9.87
C ASN A 260 6.86 -32.31 -8.93
N MET A 261 7.47 -31.88 -7.83
CA MET A 261 6.84 -30.96 -6.88
C MET A 261 6.51 -29.63 -7.55
N LEU A 262 7.42 -29.05 -8.35
CA LEU A 262 7.16 -27.79 -9.06
C LEU A 262 6.02 -27.93 -10.06
N HIS A 263 5.95 -29.04 -10.79
CA HIS A 263 4.85 -29.32 -11.70
C HIS A 263 3.51 -29.33 -10.97
N TYR A 264 3.42 -30.04 -9.84
CA TYR A 264 2.22 -30.07 -9.02
C TYR A 264 1.82 -28.68 -8.49
N LEU A 265 2.78 -27.91 -7.97
CA LEU A 265 2.49 -26.58 -7.45
C LEU A 265 2.00 -25.60 -8.51
N ARG A 266 2.51 -25.70 -9.75
CA ARG A 266 2.01 -24.90 -10.88
C ARG A 266 0.58 -25.27 -11.23
N GLN A 267 0.24 -26.55 -11.25
CA GLN A 267 -1.14 -27.01 -11.46
C GLN A 267 -2.07 -26.51 -10.35
N GLN A 268 -1.61 -26.50 -9.09
CA GLN A 268 -2.36 -25.91 -7.98
C GLN A 268 -2.60 -24.40 -8.16
N ASP A 269 -1.61 -23.65 -8.62
CA ASP A 269 -1.77 -22.21 -8.91
C ASP A 269 -2.72 -21.94 -10.08
N GLU A 270 -2.56 -22.69 -11.18
CA GLU A 270 -3.29 -22.50 -12.43
C GLU A 270 -4.78 -22.90 -12.33
N HIS A 271 -5.08 -23.98 -11.62
CA HIS A 271 -6.41 -24.60 -11.67
C HIS A 271 -7.14 -24.62 -10.33
N GLU A 272 -6.42 -24.54 -9.22
CA GLU A 272 -6.98 -24.80 -7.89
C GLU A 272 -6.76 -23.66 -6.90
N GLN A 273 -6.38 -22.48 -7.42
CA GLN A 273 -6.20 -21.26 -6.63
C GLN A 273 -5.19 -21.40 -5.47
N CYS A 274 -4.16 -22.23 -5.66
CA CYS A 274 -3.16 -22.56 -4.64
C CYS A 274 -3.77 -23.03 -3.30
N ARG A 275 -4.81 -23.87 -3.36
CA ARG A 275 -5.28 -24.53 -2.14
C ARG A 275 -4.16 -25.41 -1.58
N MET A 276 -4.06 -25.44 -0.26
CA MET A 276 -3.07 -26.26 0.44
C MET A 276 -3.53 -27.71 0.49
N GLU A 277 -3.57 -28.35 -0.67
CA GLU A 277 -4.02 -29.72 -0.86
C GLU A 277 -2.87 -30.60 -1.32
N HIS A 278 -2.79 -31.78 -0.73
CA HIS A 278 -1.78 -32.78 -1.03
C HIS A 278 -1.94 -33.35 -2.45
N SER A 279 -0.82 -33.56 -3.15
CA SER A 279 -0.86 -34.16 -4.48
C SER A 279 -1.45 -35.57 -4.44
N PRO A 280 -2.16 -36.01 -5.49
CA PRO A 280 -2.67 -37.39 -5.57
C PRO A 280 -1.55 -38.42 -5.38
N ARG A 281 -1.82 -39.55 -4.69
CA ARG A 281 -0.78 -40.54 -4.40
C ARG A 281 -0.12 -41.14 -5.65
N ASN A 282 -0.88 -41.31 -6.73
CA ASN A 282 -0.37 -41.82 -8.01
C ASN A 282 0.60 -40.84 -8.71
N THR A 283 0.60 -39.55 -8.37
CA THR A 283 1.57 -38.58 -8.89
C THR A 283 2.84 -38.50 -8.03
N ARG A 284 2.97 -39.40 -7.05
CA ARG A 284 4.12 -39.52 -6.14
C ARG A 284 4.92 -40.79 -6.38
N GLU A 285 4.84 -41.32 -7.60
CA GLU A 285 5.60 -42.47 -8.05
C GLU A 285 6.42 -42.03 -9.26
N LEU A 286 7.75 -42.00 -9.11
CA LEU A 286 8.66 -41.53 -10.16
C LEU A 286 9.58 -42.68 -10.60
N PRO A 287 9.70 -42.94 -11.92
CA PRO A 287 10.67 -43.90 -12.42
C PRO A 287 12.09 -43.56 -11.97
N GLY A 288 12.82 -44.57 -11.48
CA GLY A 288 14.20 -44.39 -11.00
C GLY A 288 14.32 -43.73 -9.62
N VAL A 289 13.21 -43.42 -8.95
CA VAL A 289 13.19 -42.91 -7.56
C VAL A 289 12.45 -43.90 -6.67
N LYS A 290 12.98 -44.15 -5.47
CA LYS A 290 12.38 -45.11 -4.54
C LYS A 290 11.03 -44.59 -4.04
N SER A 291 9.97 -45.24 -4.51
CA SER A 291 8.58 -44.84 -4.34
C SER A 291 7.86 -45.65 -3.24
N PRO A 292 6.68 -45.22 -2.76
CA PRO A 292 6.04 -43.92 -3.03
C PRO A 292 6.80 -42.76 -2.37
N LEU A 293 6.55 -41.52 -2.82
CA LEU A 293 7.07 -40.32 -2.20
C LEU A 293 6.14 -39.81 -1.08
N GLY A 294 6.73 -39.38 0.03
CA GLY A 294 6.06 -38.59 1.06
C GLY A 294 5.89 -37.14 0.60
N GLU A 295 5.07 -36.34 1.29
CA GLU A 295 4.90 -34.92 0.94
C GLU A 295 4.61 -34.07 2.17
N ASN A 296 5.24 -32.89 2.23
CA ASN A 296 4.88 -31.78 3.11
C ASN A 296 4.48 -30.58 2.26
N LEU A 297 3.49 -29.81 2.74
CA LEU A 297 3.09 -28.54 2.15
C LEU A 297 3.22 -27.42 3.18
N TYR A 298 3.44 -26.22 2.69
CA TYR A 298 3.42 -24.99 3.49
C TYR A 298 2.80 -23.88 2.66
N THR A 299 1.98 -23.05 3.30
CA THR A 299 1.43 -21.85 2.66
C THR A 299 1.63 -20.64 3.58
N ALA A 300 1.85 -19.48 2.97
CA ALA A 300 1.96 -18.22 3.70
C ALA A 300 1.40 -17.05 2.90
N CYS A 301 0.77 -16.12 3.62
CA CYS A 301 0.46 -14.79 3.12
C CYS A 301 1.68 -13.88 3.37
N SER A 302 2.46 -13.58 2.34
CA SER A 302 3.75 -12.89 2.51
C SER A 302 3.61 -11.37 2.63
N LEU A 303 4.42 -10.78 3.50
CA LEU A 303 4.61 -9.32 3.66
C LEU A 303 5.75 -8.77 2.78
N GLY A 304 5.90 -9.30 1.56
CA GLY A 304 6.88 -8.80 0.58
C GLY A 304 8.23 -9.54 0.57
N SER A 305 8.42 -10.57 1.40
CA SER A 305 9.62 -11.42 1.38
C SER A 305 9.27 -12.92 1.42
N PHE A 306 10.14 -13.73 0.84
CA PHE A 306 9.96 -15.19 0.87
C PHE A 306 10.16 -15.76 2.29
N PRO A 307 9.28 -16.64 2.80
CA PRO A 307 9.46 -17.28 4.10
C PRO A 307 10.62 -18.30 4.05
N ARG A 308 11.79 -17.94 4.58
CA ARG A 308 13.01 -18.77 4.47
C ARG A 308 13.02 -20.00 5.40
N LYS A 309 12.17 -20.05 6.42
CA LYS A 309 12.20 -21.06 7.50
C LYS A 309 11.08 -22.11 7.43
N VAL A 310 10.71 -22.53 6.22
CA VAL A 310 9.62 -23.49 5.97
C VAL A 310 9.85 -24.82 6.68
N ALA A 311 11.01 -25.46 6.50
CA ALA A 311 11.30 -26.75 7.13
C ALA A 311 11.34 -26.66 8.66
N THR A 312 11.77 -25.52 9.20
CA THR A 312 11.73 -25.26 10.64
C THR A 312 10.29 -25.15 11.14
N ALA A 313 9.40 -24.50 10.38
CA ALA A 313 7.98 -24.40 10.72
C ALA A 313 7.28 -25.78 10.72
N TRP A 314 7.65 -26.68 9.82
CA TRP A 314 7.20 -28.07 9.90
C TRP A 314 7.74 -28.79 11.13
N ALA A 315 9.01 -28.55 11.48
CA ALA A 315 9.64 -29.21 12.61
C ALA A 315 9.10 -28.77 13.98
N THR A 316 8.45 -27.60 14.09
CA THR A 316 7.85 -27.16 15.37
C THR A 316 6.69 -28.04 15.81
N GLU A 317 6.07 -28.81 14.91
CA GLU A 317 5.07 -29.83 15.29
C GLU A 317 5.67 -30.91 16.20
N GLY A 318 7.00 -31.04 16.25
CA GLY A 318 7.69 -31.89 17.22
C GLY A 318 7.34 -31.54 18.67
N HIS A 319 7.00 -30.30 18.98
CA HIS A 319 6.47 -29.89 20.29
C HIS A 319 5.15 -30.57 20.65
N CYS A 320 4.39 -31.01 19.64
CA CYS A 320 3.11 -31.67 19.78
C CYS A 320 3.18 -33.19 19.58
N PHE A 321 4.38 -33.75 19.43
CA PHE A 321 4.61 -35.15 19.13
C PHE A 321 5.21 -35.91 20.32
N ARG A 322 4.65 -37.08 20.59
CA ARG A 322 5.18 -38.12 21.47
C ARG A 322 5.65 -39.30 20.61
N PHE A 323 6.82 -39.85 20.93
CA PHE A 323 7.39 -40.97 20.20
C PHE A 323 6.44 -42.18 20.21
N GLY A 324 6.31 -42.87 19.07
CA GLY A 324 5.47 -44.05 18.93
C GLY A 324 5.16 -44.38 17.47
N LYS A 325 4.37 -45.43 17.23
CA LYS A 325 3.96 -45.87 15.89
C LYS A 325 3.00 -44.86 15.26
N ILE A 326 3.25 -44.48 14.01
CA ILE A 326 2.34 -43.63 13.24
C ILE A 326 0.97 -44.30 13.13
N GLY A 327 -0.09 -43.52 13.30
CA GLY A 327 -1.47 -44.02 13.38
C GLY A 327 -1.94 -44.34 14.80
N ASN A 328 -1.04 -44.39 15.80
CA ASN A 328 -1.44 -44.39 17.20
C ASN A 328 -1.84 -42.96 17.62
N PRO A 329 -3.09 -42.71 18.05
CA PRO A 329 -3.55 -41.38 18.43
C PRO A 329 -2.77 -40.80 19.63
N CYS A 330 -2.17 -41.63 20.47
CA CYS A 330 -1.37 -41.20 21.62
C CYS A 330 -0.01 -40.57 21.24
N THR A 331 0.36 -40.56 19.96
CA THR A 331 1.53 -39.80 19.48
C THR A 331 1.24 -38.29 19.43
N GLY A 332 -0.02 -37.86 19.41
CA GLY A 332 -0.41 -36.46 19.49
C GLY A 332 -0.55 -35.98 20.94
N VAL A 333 0.13 -34.90 21.32
CA VAL A 333 0.15 -34.38 22.70
C VAL A 333 0.28 -32.87 22.73
N LEU A 334 -0.18 -32.23 23.82
CA LEU A 334 0.18 -30.84 24.12
C LEU A 334 1.46 -30.80 24.96
N GLY A 335 2.62 -30.86 24.31
CA GLY A 335 3.90 -30.61 24.99
C GLY A 335 4.00 -29.17 25.49
N PRO A 336 5.03 -28.85 26.31
CA PRO A 336 5.13 -27.54 26.98
C PRO A 336 5.13 -26.32 26.05
N LYS A 337 5.55 -26.51 24.80
CA LYS A 337 5.60 -25.46 23.75
C LYS A 337 4.70 -25.77 22.55
N CYS A 338 3.83 -26.77 22.67
CA CYS A 338 2.90 -27.11 21.60
C CYS A 338 1.85 -26.00 21.46
N SER A 339 1.57 -25.60 20.22
CA SER A 339 0.45 -24.72 19.87
C SER A 339 -0.23 -25.25 18.62
N THR A 340 -1.56 -25.27 18.60
CA THR A 340 -2.37 -25.66 17.43
C THR A 340 -2.71 -24.47 16.53
N GLU A 341 -2.37 -23.24 16.91
CA GLU A 341 -2.69 -22.03 16.15
C GLU A 341 -2.12 -22.08 14.73
N MET A 342 -0.90 -22.61 14.59
CA MET A 342 -0.19 -22.72 13.31
C MET A 342 -0.50 -24.03 12.55
N HIS A 343 -1.33 -24.92 13.11
CA HIS A 343 -1.75 -26.15 12.43
C HIS A 343 -2.93 -25.87 11.50
N ALA A 344 -2.92 -26.49 10.32
CA ALA A 344 -3.98 -26.34 9.33
C ALA A 344 -5.32 -26.92 9.81
N GLN A 345 -5.27 -27.95 10.65
CA GLN A 345 -6.44 -28.59 11.26
C GLN A 345 -6.01 -29.35 12.52
N GLY A 346 -6.83 -29.30 13.58
CA GLY A 346 -6.63 -30.08 14.79
C GLY A 346 -5.23 -29.97 15.38
N LEU A 347 -4.70 -31.11 15.83
CA LEU A 347 -3.32 -31.28 16.25
C LEU A 347 -2.56 -32.09 15.19
N MET A 348 -1.59 -31.46 14.53
CA MET A 348 -0.79 -32.07 13.47
C MET A 348 0.61 -32.39 13.97
N THR A 349 1.13 -33.53 13.52
CA THR A 349 2.52 -33.96 13.77
C THR A 349 3.20 -34.52 12.51
N GLY A 350 2.44 -34.65 11.42
CA GLY A 350 2.86 -35.34 10.20
C GLY A 350 3.98 -34.62 9.45
N HIS A 351 4.03 -33.28 9.52
CA HIS A 351 5.08 -32.54 8.84
C HIS A 351 6.42 -32.69 9.56
N TYR A 352 6.39 -32.67 10.89
CA TYR A 352 7.57 -32.97 11.70
C TYR A 352 8.06 -34.39 11.44
N THR A 353 7.20 -35.42 11.57
CA THR A 353 7.62 -36.81 11.41
C THR A 353 8.13 -37.13 10.01
N ALA A 354 7.61 -36.48 8.96
CA ALA A 354 8.18 -36.58 7.61
C ALA A 354 9.59 -35.96 7.50
N THR A 355 9.80 -34.80 8.13
CA THR A 355 11.09 -34.09 8.14
C THR A 355 12.19 -34.91 8.81
N VAL A 356 11.86 -35.56 9.92
CA VAL A 356 12.80 -36.39 10.70
C VAL A 356 12.63 -37.89 10.48
N TRP A 357 12.00 -38.30 9.38
CA TRP A 357 11.85 -39.71 9.06
C TRP A 357 13.20 -40.33 8.73
N GLU A 358 13.68 -41.27 9.56
CA GLU A 358 15.01 -41.85 9.45
C GLU A 358 15.19 -42.61 8.13
N GLY A 359 14.14 -43.28 7.65
CA GLY A 359 14.15 -44.03 6.40
C GLY A 359 14.19 -43.17 5.13
N SER A 360 13.90 -41.86 5.21
CA SER A 360 13.92 -40.95 4.06
C SER A 360 15.36 -40.52 3.78
N MET A 361 15.77 -40.63 2.52
CA MET A 361 17.16 -40.42 2.08
C MET A 361 17.31 -39.24 1.12
N GLU A 362 16.26 -38.95 0.33
CA GLU A 362 16.27 -37.86 -0.63
C GLU A 362 15.06 -36.94 -0.45
N VAL A 363 15.23 -35.68 -0.85
CA VAL A 363 14.17 -34.68 -0.86
C VAL A 363 14.25 -33.82 -2.12
N GLY A 364 13.11 -33.43 -2.64
CA GLY A 364 13.01 -32.40 -3.66
C GLY A 364 11.85 -31.46 -3.33
N CYS A 365 12.12 -30.17 -3.36
CA CYS A 365 11.14 -29.15 -3.00
C CYS A 365 10.97 -28.14 -4.14
N ALA A 366 9.85 -27.43 -4.11
CA ALA A 366 9.57 -26.31 -5.00
C ALA A 366 8.68 -25.28 -4.29
N TYR A 367 8.56 -24.10 -4.88
CA TYR A 367 7.54 -23.13 -4.49
C TYR A 367 6.97 -22.40 -5.70
N VAL A 368 5.77 -21.84 -5.53
CA VAL A 368 5.12 -20.91 -6.46
C VAL A 368 4.63 -19.66 -5.73
N VAL A 369 4.60 -18.54 -6.43
CA VAL A 369 3.92 -17.31 -5.99
C VAL A 369 2.57 -17.29 -6.69
N CYS A 370 1.50 -17.44 -5.92
CA CYS A 370 0.20 -17.70 -6.47
C CYS A 370 -0.44 -16.45 -7.10
N ASN A 371 -1.29 -16.69 -8.09
CA ASN A 371 -2.17 -15.69 -8.67
C ASN A 371 -3.18 -15.20 -7.62
N ARG A 372 -3.71 -16.13 -6.81
CA ARG A 372 -4.55 -15.82 -5.64
C ARG A 372 -3.81 -14.90 -4.67
N LYS A 373 -4.52 -13.89 -4.18
CA LYS A 373 -4.03 -12.95 -3.16
C LYS A 373 -4.77 -13.17 -1.85
N CYS A 374 -4.07 -12.93 -0.75
CA CYS A 374 -4.67 -12.81 0.57
C CYS A 374 -5.05 -11.34 0.84
N GLN A 375 -5.59 -11.05 2.03
CA GLN A 375 -6.01 -9.70 2.41
C GLN A 375 -4.93 -8.65 2.12
N HIS A 376 -5.39 -7.46 1.76
CA HIS A 376 -4.54 -6.34 1.33
C HIS A 376 -3.71 -6.68 0.09
N ASN A 377 -4.23 -7.49 -0.84
CA ASN A 377 -3.56 -7.81 -2.11
C ASN A 377 -2.16 -8.46 -1.93
N ARG A 378 -1.94 -9.11 -0.79
CA ARG A 378 -0.67 -9.74 -0.46
C ARG A 378 -0.49 -11.05 -1.24
N PRO A 379 0.74 -11.39 -1.68
CA PRO A 379 0.99 -12.63 -2.40
C PRO A 379 0.84 -13.84 -1.48
N VAL A 380 0.15 -14.87 -1.98
CA VAL A 380 0.16 -16.20 -1.37
C VAL A 380 1.34 -16.98 -1.93
N ILE A 381 2.11 -17.61 -1.04
CA ILE A 381 3.25 -18.46 -1.38
C ILE A 381 2.89 -19.89 -1.01
N LEU A 382 2.95 -20.79 -1.98
CA LEU A 382 2.77 -22.22 -1.75
C LEU A 382 4.11 -22.92 -1.95
N VAL A 383 4.53 -23.69 -0.94
CA VAL A 383 5.77 -24.45 -0.91
C VAL A 383 5.43 -25.91 -0.69
N GLY A 384 6.14 -26.81 -1.38
CA GLY A 384 6.02 -28.24 -1.17
C GLY A 384 7.37 -28.92 -1.19
N CYS A 385 7.47 -30.03 -0.47
CA CYS A 385 8.61 -30.93 -0.49
C CYS A 385 8.11 -32.36 -0.57
N GLN A 386 8.73 -33.17 -1.43
CA GLN A 386 8.50 -34.60 -1.50
C GLN A 386 9.74 -35.38 -1.02
N TYR A 387 9.52 -36.51 -0.35
CA TYR A 387 10.56 -37.29 0.33
C TYR A 387 10.61 -38.72 -0.21
N SER A 388 11.82 -39.22 -0.48
CA SER A 388 12.09 -40.56 -1.00
C SER A 388 12.96 -41.37 -0.05
N PRO A 389 12.57 -42.59 0.34
CA PRO A 389 11.21 -43.13 0.29
C PRO A 389 10.23 -42.33 1.16
N ALA A 390 8.93 -42.57 1.01
CA ALA A 390 7.91 -41.98 1.87
C ALA A 390 8.14 -42.31 3.35
N GLY A 391 8.03 -41.29 4.18
CA GLY A 391 7.83 -41.43 5.62
C GLY A 391 6.37 -41.61 6.01
N ASN A 392 6.08 -41.42 7.29
CA ASN A 392 4.73 -41.48 7.86
C ASN A 392 3.98 -42.79 7.55
N VAL A 393 4.73 -43.90 7.51
CA VAL A 393 4.16 -45.23 7.29
C VAL A 393 3.44 -45.68 8.56
N VAL A 394 2.12 -45.89 8.46
CA VAL A 394 1.28 -46.39 9.57
C VAL A 394 1.87 -47.67 10.16
N GLY A 395 1.90 -47.75 11.49
CA GLY A 395 2.46 -48.87 12.24
C GLY A 395 3.98 -48.84 12.41
N ARG A 396 4.69 -47.87 11.81
CA ARG A 396 6.14 -47.68 11.99
C ARG A 396 6.44 -46.44 12.82
N THR A 397 7.60 -46.40 13.47
CA THR A 397 8.10 -45.21 14.15
C THR A 397 8.87 -44.32 13.17
N PRO A 398 8.91 -42.99 13.38
CA PRO A 398 9.65 -42.09 12.50
C PRO A 398 11.17 -42.23 12.59
N PHE A 399 11.66 -42.68 13.73
CA PHE A 399 13.07 -42.91 14.02
C PHE A 399 13.19 -43.97 15.14
N SER A 400 14.41 -44.36 15.50
CA SER A 400 14.66 -45.31 16.59
C SER A 400 14.37 -44.71 17.98
N LYS A 401 14.19 -45.58 18.98
CA LYS A 401 13.99 -45.14 20.37
C LYS A 401 15.21 -44.40 20.93
N ASP A 402 16.42 -44.74 20.50
CA ASP A 402 17.66 -44.06 20.90
C ASP A 402 17.69 -42.62 20.39
N VAL A 403 17.21 -42.39 19.17
CA VAL A 403 17.00 -41.04 18.64
C VAL A 403 15.98 -40.27 19.47
N ALA A 404 14.88 -40.91 19.88
CA ALA A 404 13.88 -40.30 20.75
C ALA A 404 14.46 -39.88 22.11
N LEU A 405 15.29 -40.74 22.72
CA LEU A 405 15.98 -40.47 23.98
C LEU A 405 16.93 -39.28 23.83
N ALA A 406 17.75 -39.25 22.78
CA ALA A 406 18.66 -38.14 22.52
C ALA A 406 17.90 -36.81 22.28
N ALA A 407 16.75 -36.88 21.61
CA ALA A 407 15.93 -35.72 21.31
C ALA A 407 15.11 -35.17 22.50
N GLN A 408 15.00 -35.92 23.60
CA GLN A 408 14.27 -35.49 24.81
C GLN A 408 14.81 -34.18 25.40
N GLY A 409 16.10 -33.89 25.20
CA GLY A 409 16.73 -32.64 25.65
C GLY A 409 16.12 -31.37 25.05
N PHE A 410 15.47 -31.45 23.88
CA PHE A 410 14.78 -30.32 23.25
C PHE A 410 13.28 -30.57 23.02
N PHE A 411 12.84 -31.82 23.01
CA PHE A 411 11.42 -32.21 23.00
C PHE A 411 11.12 -33.14 24.19
N PRO A 412 10.91 -32.59 25.40
CA PRO A 412 10.77 -33.39 26.61
C PRO A 412 9.57 -34.34 26.57
N GLN A 413 8.52 -33.99 25.83
CA GLN A 413 7.29 -34.77 25.66
C GLN A 413 7.42 -35.99 24.73
N LEU A 414 8.57 -36.20 24.08
CA LEU A 414 8.80 -37.38 23.23
C LEU A 414 8.65 -38.68 24.02
N LEU A 415 9.02 -38.66 25.30
CA LEU A 415 8.95 -39.81 26.19
C LEU A 415 8.14 -39.48 27.45
N PRO A 416 7.46 -40.46 28.07
CA PRO A 416 7.40 -41.88 27.68
C PRO A 416 6.72 -42.12 26.32
N GLU A 417 6.99 -43.28 25.71
CA GLU A 417 6.42 -43.67 24.42
C GLU A 417 4.88 -43.68 24.46
N ALA A 418 4.26 -43.41 23.31
CA ALA A 418 2.82 -43.47 23.12
C ALA A 418 2.28 -44.83 23.59
N SER A 419 1.23 -44.80 24.42
CA SER A 419 0.67 -46.01 24.97
C SER A 419 -0.01 -46.85 23.89
N GLU A 420 0.17 -48.16 23.94
CA GLU A 420 -0.61 -49.14 23.15
C GLU A 420 -1.71 -49.79 23.99
N ASP A 421 -1.91 -49.35 25.24
CA ASP A 421 -3.00 -49.83 26.10
C ASP A 421 -4.35 -49.39 25.52
N PRO A 422 -5.32 -50.31 25.30
CA PRO A 422 -6.58 -49.98 24.65
C PRO A 422 -7.42 -48.89 25.34
N ILE A 423 -7.32 -48.76 26.67
CA ILE A 423 -8.07 -47.74 27.41
C ILE A 423 -7.44 -46.38 27.13
N LYS A 424 -6.11 -46.27 27.25
CA LYS A 424 -5.38 -45.03 26.96
C LYS A 424 -5.50 -44.60 25.50
N VAL A 425 -5.47 -45.55 24.56
CA VAL A 425 -5.67 -45.27 23.13
C VAL A 425 -7.00 -44.57 22.92
N LYS A 426 -8.11 -45.08 23.50
CA LYS A 426 -9.42 -44.42 23.41
C LYS A 426 -9.46 -43.03 24.04
N GLU A 427 -8.73 -42.82 25.13
CA GLU A 427 -8.60 -41.48 25.73
C GLU A 427 -7.89 -40.50 24.79
N CYS A 428 -6.83 -40.96 24.12
CA CYS A 428 -6.10 -40.18 23.11
C CYS A 428 -6.97 -39.91 21.88
N GLU A 429 -7.79 -40.86 21.41
CA GLU A 429 -8.75 -40.64 20.30
C GLU A 429 -9.70 -39.49 20.64
N ARG A 430 -10.32 -39.52 21.83
CA ARG A 430 -11.20 -38.45 22.29
C ARG A 430 -10.47 -37.11 22.39
N PHE A 431 -9.22 -37.11 22.87
CA PHE A 431 -8.40 -35.91 22.91
C PHE A 431 -8.13 -35.34 21.51
N MET A 432 -7.81 -36.21 20.53
CA MET A 432 -7.60 -35.77 19.15
C MET A 432 -8.88 -35.20 18.53
N GLU A 433 -10.05 -35.81 18.77
CA GLU A 433 -11.34 -35.27 18.36
C GLU A 433 -11.64 -33.89 18.97
N GLU A 434 -11.30 -33.68 20.25
CA GLU A 434 -11.42 -32.37 20.88
C GLU A 434 -10.50 -31.33 20.23
N MET A 435 -9.28 -31.72 19.85
CA MET A 435 -8.36 -30.81 19.15
C MET A 435 -8.91 -30.43 17.76
N GLU A 436 -9.49 -31.38 17.02
CA GLU A 436 -10.14 -31.11 15.74
C GLU A 436 -11.34 -30.16 15.89
N LYS A 437 -12.14 -30.31 16.95
CA LYS A 437 -13.24 -29.38 17.24
C LYS A 437 -12.74 -27.98 17.59
N LYS A 438 -11.63 -27.86 18.32
CA LYS A 438 -11.04 -26.56 18.72
C LYS A 438 -10.33 -25.85 17.57
N ASN A 439 -9.76 -26.60 16.61
CA ASN A 439 -9.08 -26.06 15.44
C ASN A 439 -9.66 -26.72 14.17
N PRO A 440 -10.89 -26.36 13.78
CA PRO A 440 -11.53 -26.93 12.60
C PRO A 440 -10.74 -26.58 11.33
N LYS A 441 -10.83 -27.44 10.31
CA LYS A 441 -10.23 -27.17 9.00
C LYS A 441 -10.87 -25.93 8.41
N VAL A 442 -10.05 -24.90 8.17
CA VAL A 442 -10.45 -23.66 7.49
C VAL A 442 -9.51 -23.41 6.32
N ASP A 443 -10.00 -22.71 5.29
CA ASP A 443 -9.08 -22.19 4.27
C ASP A 443 -8.06 -21.29 4.96
N PHE A 444 -6.76 -21.56 4.75
CA PHE A 444 -5.69 -20.82 5.39
C PHE A 444 -5.76 -19.32 5.07
N VAL A 445 -6.27 -18.92 3.89
CA VAL A 445 -6.50 -17.51 3.56
C VAL A 445 -7.61 -16.89 4.42
N ALA A 446 -8.60 -17.67 4.85
CA ALA A 446 -9.64 -17.25 5.78
C ALA A 446 -9.14 -17.18 7.24
N LYS A 447 -8.16 -18.02 7.61
CA LYS A 447 -7.60 -18.08 8.98
C LYS A 447 -6.79 -16.83 9.37
N TRP A 448 -6.21 -16.14 8.40
CA TRP A 448 -5.43 -14.89 8.59
C TRP A 448 -6.19 -13.66 8.09
N GLN A 449 -7.52 -13.74 8.12
CA GLN A 449 -8.39 -12.57 8.03
C GLN A 449 -8.35 -11.75 9.30
#